data_AF-A0AAV2I6D4-F1
#
_entry.id   AF-A0AAV2I6D4-F1
#
_cell.length_a   1.000
_cell.length_b   1.000
_cell.length_c   1.000
_cell.angle_alpha   90.00
_cell.angle_beta   90.00
_cell.angle_gamma   90.00
#
_symmetry.space_group_name_H-M   'P 1'
#
loop_
_entity.id
_entity.type
_entity.pdbx_description
1 polymer ?
#
loop_
_entity_poly.entity_id
_entity_poly.type
_entity_poly.pdbx_seq_one_letter_code
_entity_poly.pdbx_strand_id
1 'polypeptide(L)' 'MFGDNCSEPCRCNKENTQMCDNIHGDCLCQAGWQGLTCSDDVDECLGTNDVLCPANSDCLNTPGSFRCEC' A
#
# COMPACT_ATOMS: atom_id res chain seq x y z
N MET A 1 -15.19 -5.86 -16.96
CA MET A 1 -14.54 -7.07 -16.40
C MET A 1 -13.05 -6.95 -16.66
N PHE A 2 -12.26 -7.08 -15.60
CA PHE A 2 -10.82 -6.83 -15.56
C PHE A 2 -10.05 -8.12 -15.21
N GLY A 3 -8.76 -8.23 -15.55
CA GLY A 3 -7.91 -9.40 -15.24
C GLY A 3 -7.89 -10.49 -16.32
N ASP A 4 -6.94 -11.44 -16.31
CA ASP A 4 -6.63 -12.31 -17.47
C ASP A 4 -7.88 -13.05 -18.02
N ASN A 5 -8.16 -12.82 -19.32
CA ASN A 5 -9.43 -13.02 -20.06
C ASN A 5 -10.39 -11.79 -20.17
N CYS A 6 -10.05 -10.69 -19.49
CA CYS A 6 -9.68 -9.33 -19.94
C CYS A 6 -10.34 -8.72 -21.20
N SER A 7 -11.21 -7.72 -21.02
CA SER A 7 -11.39 -6.66 -22.02
C SER A 7 -10.77 -5.32 -21.61
N GLU A 8 -10.51 -5.12 -20.31
CA GLU A 8 -9.68 -4.02 -19.80
C GLU A 8 -8.61 -4.54 -18.83
N PRO A 9 -7.35 -4.10 -18.98
CA PRO A 9 -6.29 -4.45 -18.02
C PRO A 9 -6.54 -3.74 -16.68
N CYS A 10 -6.30 -4.44 -15.57
CA CYS A 10 -6.23 -3.79 -14.25
C CYS A 10 -5.11 -2.74 -14.27
N ARG A 11 -5.44 -1.50 -13.91
CA ARG A 11 -4.47 -0.39 -13.84
C ARG A 11 -3.67 -0.36 -12.53
N CYS A 12 -3.76 -1.42 -11.74
CA CYS A 12 -3.05 -1.57 -10.48
C CYS A 12 -1.54 -1.71 -10.69
N ASN A 13 -0.75 -1.21 -9.74
CA ASN A 13 0.67 -1.46 -9.67
C ASN A 13 0.91 -2.92 -9.26
N LYS A 14 1.38 -3.75 -10.21
CA LYS A 14 1.57 -5.19 -9.99
C LYS A 14 2.53 -5.53 -8.85
N GLU A 15 3.45 -4.63 -8.51
CA GLU A 15 4.43 -4.87 -7.45
C GLU A 15 3.79 -4.72 -6.06
N ASN A 16 2.82 -3.80 -5.94
CA ASN A 16 2.21 -3.39 -4.69
C ASN A 16 0.75 -3.84 -4.54
N THR A 17 0.25 -4.63 -5.49
CA THR A 17 -1.14 -5.11 -5.52
C THR A 17 -1.17 -6.58 -5.11
N GLN A 18 -1.98 -6.92 -4.10
CA GLN A 18 -2.25 -8.30 -3.71
C GLN A 18 -3.18 -8.99 -4.69
N MET A 19 -4.30 -8.33 -5.02
CA MET A 19 -5.26 -8.86 -5.97
C MET A 19 -6.00 -7.74 -6.69
N CYS A 20 -6.46 -8.03 -7.91
CA CYS A 20 -7.38 -7.16 -8.62
C CYS A 20 -8.76 -7.82 -8.63
N ASP A 21 -9.80 -7.05 -8.29
CA ASP A 21 -11.17 -7.50 -8.39
C ASP A 21 -11.56 -7.64 -9.87
N ASN A 22 -11.84 -8.87 -10.31
CA ASN A 22 -12.09 -9.16 -11.73
C ASN A 22 -13.43 -8.57 -12.24
N ILE A 23 -14.30 -8.13 -11.32
CA ILE A 23 -15.63 -7.60 -11.64
C ILE A 23 -15.57 -6.06 -11.73
N HIS A 24 -15.08 -5.41 -10.67
CA HIS A 24 -15.06 -3.94 -10.54
C HIS A 24 -13.74 -3.31 -11.02
N GLY A 25 -12.65 -4.08 -11.07
CA GLY A 25 -11.32 -3.56 -11.39
C GLY A 25 -10.63 -2.88 -10.19
N ASP A 26 -11.20 -3.01 -9.00
CA ASP A 26 -10.61 -2.47 -7.77
C ASP A 26 -9.32 -3.19 -7.42
N CYS A 27 -8.33 -2.41 -6.99
CA CYS A 27 -7.02 -2.92 -6.60
C CYS A 27 -6.98 -3.12 -5.09
N LEU A 28 -6.82 -4.37 -4.66
CA LEU A 28 -6.51 -4.70 -3.28
C LEU A 28 -5.00 -4.58 -3.09
N CYS A 29 -4.59 -3.54 -2.37
CA CYS A 29 -3.20 -3.20 -2.16
C CYS A 29 -2.53 -4.11 -1.13
N GLN A 30 -1.21 -4.24 -1.22
CA GLN A 30 -0.39 -4.80 -0.16
C GLN A 30 -0.45 -3.91 1.09
N ALA A 31 -0.15 -4.49 2.25
CA ALA A 31 0.01 -3.70 3.47
C ALA A 31 1.08 -2.62 3.24
N GLY A 32 0.84 -1.41 3.75
CA GLY A 32 1.69 -0.24 3.48
C GLY A 32 1.39 0.48 2.16
N TRP A 33 0.41 0.05 1.35
CA TRP A 33 0.03 0.71 0.11
C TRP A 33 -1.45 1.08 0.06
N GLN A 34 -1.75 2.19 -0.61
CA GLN A 34 -3.09 2.76 -0.77
C GLN A 34 -3.26 3.41 -2.15
N GLY A 35 -4.43 4.02 -2.34
CA GLY A 35 -4.81 4.66 -3.59
C GLY A 35 -5.46 3.70 -4.58
N LEU A 36 -6.03 4.27 -5.64
CA LEU A 36 -6.81 3.53 -6.65
C LEU A 36 -5.99 2.49 -7.41
N THR A 37 -4.66 2.66 -7.48
CA THR A 37 -3.76 1.78 -8.20
C THR A 37 -2.70 1.15 -7.29
N CYS A 38 -2.80 1.28 -5.97
CA CYS A 38 -1.75 0.81 -5.04
C CYS A 38 -0.38 1.41 -5.32
N SER A 39 -0.36 2.65 -5.81
CA SER A 39 0.87 3.39 -6.12
C SER A 39 1.27 4.35 -5.02
N ASP A 40 0.35 4.64 -4.10
CA ASP A 40 0.56 5.57 -3.02
C ASP A 40 0.98 4.78 -1.78
N ASP A 41 2.11 5.16 -1.19
CA ASP A 41 2.61 4.59 0.04
C ASP A 41 1.76 5.07 1.23
N VAL A 42 1.52 4.20 2.21
CA VAL A 42 0.82 4.54 3.44
C VAL A 42 1.84 5.05 4.43
N ASP A 43 1.76 6.33 4.78
CA ASP A 43 2.61 6.88 5.82
C ASP A 43 2.11 6.48 7.20
N GLU A 44 2.65 5.39 7.76
CA GLU A 44 2.26 4.91 9.09
C GLU A 44 2.68 5.89 10.20
N CYS A 45 3.64 6.77 9.95
CA CYS A 45 4.13 7.74 10.92
C CYS A 45 3.10 8.87 11.18
N LEU A 46 2.22 9.20 10.23
CA LEU A 46 1.26 10.30 10.41
C LEU A 46 0.12 10.01 11.40
N GLY A 47 -0.10 8.75 11.78
CA GLY A 47 -1.26 8.34 12.60
C GLY A 47 -0.96 7.90 14.04
N THR A 48 0.14 7.20 14.28
CA THR A 48 0.39 6.50 15.56
C THR A 48 1.88 6.36 15.90
N ASN A 49 2.65 7.45 15.80
CA ASN A 49 4.08 7.48 16.09
C ASN A 49 4.45 6.84 17.45
N ASP A 50 3.70 7.13 18.52
CA ASP A 50 3.95 6.65 19.89
C ASP A 50 3.64 5.14 20.12
N VAL A 51 2.90 4.50 19.21
CA VAL A 51 2.57 3.05 19.31
C VAL A 51 3.43 2.22 18.36
N LEU A 52 3.89 2.82 17.26
CA LEU A 52 4.65 2.14 16.21
C LEU A 52 6.14 2.01 16.54
N CYS A 53 6.71 3.02 17.21
CA CYS A 53 8.13 3.10 17.50
C CYS A 53 8.42 3.20 19.00
N PRO A 54 9.56 2.69 19.49
CA PRO A 54 9.99 2.89 20.87
C PRO A 54 10.13 4.38 21.25
N ALA A 55 9.98 4.69 22.54
CA ALA A 55 10.24 6.04 23.05
C ALA A 55 11.67 6.47 22.73
N ASN A 56 11.83 7.71 22.24
CA ASN A 56 13.09 8.27 21.73
C ASN A 56 13.59 7.63 20.43
N SER A 57 12.68 7.22 19.55
CA SER A 57 13.03 6.91 18.17
C SER A 57 12.12 7.69 17.22
N ASP A 58 12.68 8.11 16.10
CA ASP A 58 12.00 8.80 15.02
C ASP A 58 11.43 7.77 14.05
N CYS A 59 10.14 7.88 13.75
CA CYS A 59 9.51 7.09 12.70
C CYS A 59 9.92 7.64 11.33
N LEU A 60 10.52 6.78 10.51
CA LEU A 60 10.87 7.06 9.12
C LEU A 60 9.99 6.20 8.22
N ASN A 61 9.14 6.86 7.43
CA ASN A 61 8.31 6.18 6.44
C ASN A 61 9.18 5.62 5.30
N THR A 62 8.89 4.40 4.84
CA THR A 62 9.59 3.75 3.73
C THR A 62 8.58 3.12 2.75
N PRO A 63 8.92 2.92 1.47
CA PRO A 63 7.95 2.34 0.54
C PRO A 63 7.49 0.94 0.96
N GLY A 64 6.20 0.81 1.31
CA GLY A 64 5.52 -0.40 1.77
C GLY A 64 5.67 -0.73 3.26
N SER A 65 6.34 0.11 4.06
CA SER A 65 6.56 -0.12 5.51
C SER A 65 7.13 1.13 6.20
N PHE A 66 7.25 1.14 7.50
CA PHE A 66 8.05 2.14 8.23
C PHE A 66 9.28 1.49 8.89
N ARG A 67 10.24 2.33 9.31
CA ARG A 67 11.34 1.94 10.20
C ARG A 67 11.52 2.97 11.30
N CYS A 68 11.94 2.53 12.48
CA CYS A 68 12.25 3.43 13.58
C CYS A 68 13.77 3.64 13.65
N GLU A 69 14.21 4.89 13.70
CA GLU A 69 15.61 5.28 13.84
C GLU A 69 15.82 5.91 15.23
N CYS A 70 16.89 5.53 15.93
CA CYS A 70 17.19 5.95 17.30
C CYS A 70 18.20 7.10 17.37
#